data_AF-A0A9E3Q7M3-F1
#
_entry.id   AF-A0A9E3Q7M3-F1
#
_cell.length_a   1.000
_cell.length_b   1.000
_cell.length_c   1.000
_cell.angle_alpha   90.00
_cell.angle_beta   90.00
_cell.angle_gamma   90.00
#
_symmetry.space_group_name_H-M   'P 1'
#
loop_
_entity.id
_entity.type
_entity.pdbx_description
1 polymer ?
#
loop_
_entity_poly.entity_id
_entity_poly.type
_entity_poly.pdbx_seq_one_letter_code
_entity_poly.pdbx_strand_id
1 'polypeptide(L)'
;MGGTDAVTDDWHGWLVAGGSVLVALMAAVWIRLTRYRLSRHEFEILFCGVVLRRVYLKDIDEVFLGGRFPTEFWPSRWLFRSARLTLRKKRGLIRHVTVTPHDAEQLRINLCYALGRKP
;
A
#
# COMPACT_ATOMS: atom_id res chain seq x y z
N MET A 1 -7.69 -50.53 -11.13
CA MET A 1 -7.38 -49.29 -11.87
C MET A 1 -8.05 -48.15 -11.11
N GLY A 2 -7.29 -47.17 -10.60
CA GLY A 2 -7.83 -46.05 -9.81
C GLY A 2 -6.98 -45.65 -8.60
N GLY A 3 -5.65 -45.61 -8.74
CA GLY A 3 -4.73 -45.23 -7.65
C GLY A 3 -3.77 -44.08 -7.99
N THR A 4 -3.79 -43.60 -9.23
CA THR A 4 -2.93 -42.50 -9.71
C THR A 4 -3.52 -41.13 -9.44
N ASP A 5 -4.86 -41.04 -9.39
CA ASP A 5 -5.56 -39.75 -9.34
C ASP A 5 -5.45 -39.10 -7.95
N ALA A 6 -5.41 -39.92 -6.90
CA ALA A 6 -5.26 -39.47 -5.51
C ALA A 6 -3.86 -38.90 -5.22
N VAL A 7 -2.81 -39.46 -5.84
CA VAL A 7 -1.43 -38.99 -5.60
C VAL A 7 -1.21 -37.65 -6.29
N THR A 8 -1.71 -37.45 -7.51
CA THR A 8 -1.54 -36.18 -8.23
C THR A 8 -2.28 -35.00 -7.58
N ASP A 9 -3.42 -35.23 -6.95
CA ASP A 9 -4.19 -34.16 -6.28
C ASP A 9 -3.45 -33.62 -5.04
N ASP A 10 -2.81 -34.51 -4.28
CA ASP A 10 -2.03 -34.13 -3.09
C ASP A 10 -0.82 -33.25 -3.46
N TRP A 11 -0.06 -33.60 -4.51
CA TRP A 11 1.13 -32.83 -4.93
C TRP A 11 0.79 -31.41 -5.39
N HIS A 12 -0.33 -31.23 -6.09
CA HIS A 12 -0.80 -29.90 -6.50
C HIS A 12 -1.26 -29.09 -5.27
N GLY A 13 -1.92 -29.74 -4.31
CA GLY A 13 -2.29 -29.15 -3.02
C GLY A 13 -1.07 -28.63 -2.25
N TRP A 14 -0.01 -29.43 -2.13
CA TRP A 14 1.23 -29.02 -1.45
C TRP A 14 1.98 -27.90 -2.18
N LEU A 15 2.01 -27.90 -3.51
CA LEU A 15 2.64 -26.83 -4.30
C LEU A 15 1.84 -25.52 -4.24
N VAL A 16 0.51 -25.59 -4.29
CA VAL A 16 -0.36 -24.42 -4.14
C VAL A 16 -0.32 -23.90 -2.71
N ALA A 17 -0.34 -24.79 -1.71
CA ALA A 17 -0.19 -24.42 -0.30
C ALA A 17 1.18 -23.79 -0.04
N GLY A 18 2.27 -24.42 -0.48
CA GLY A 18 3.63 -23.89 -0.34
C GLY A 18 3.82 -22.56 -1.08
N GLY A 19 3.31 -22.46 -2.30
CA GLY A 19 3.34 -21.23 -3.09
C GLY A 19 2.54 -20.10 -2.44
N SER A 20 1.34 -20.39 -1.91
CA SER A 20 0.52 -19.39 -1.22
C SER A 20 1.18 -18.88 0.07
N VAL A 21 1.82 -19.76 0.83
CA VAL A 21 2.60 -19.38 2.02
C VAL A 21 3.78 -18.48 1.64
N LEU A 22 4.52 -18.83 0.59
CA LEU A 22 5.63 -18.01 0.11
C LEU A 22 5.15 -16.62 -0.33
N VAL A 23 4.05 -16.55 -1.09
CA VAL A 23 3.45 -15.28 -1.51
C VAL A 23 2.99 -14.46 -0.30
N ALA A 24 2.36 -15.08 0.69
CA ALA A 24 1.93 -14.40 1.91
C ALA A 24 3.12 -13.86 2.72
N LEU A 25 4.20 -14.63 2.84
CA LEU A 25 5.43 -14.19 3.50
C LEU A 25 6.09 -13.04 2.74
N MET A 26 6.20 -13.14 1.42
CA MET A 26 6.72 -12.08 0.56
C MET A 26 5.88 -10.80 0.71
N ALA A 27 4.55 -10.91 0.70
CA ALA A 27 3.65 -9.78 0.93
C ALA A 27 3.85 -9.19 2.34
N ALA A 28 3.98 -10.02 3.38
CA ALA A 28 4.21 -9.57 4.75
C ALA A 28 5.56 -8.82 4.90
N VAL A 29 6.63 -9.34 4.29
CA VAL A 29 7.94 -8.66 4.23
C VAL A 29 7.79 -7.35 3.46
N TRP A 30 7.07 -7.36 2.35
CA TRP A 30 6.87 -6.18 1.52
C TRP A 30 6.20 -5.05 2.33
N ILE A 31 5.07 -5.37 2.96
CA ILE A 31 4.32 -4.52 3.87
C ILE A 31 5.21 -4.00 5.02
N ARG A 32 6.08 -4.84 5.58
CA ARG A 32 6.93 -4.46 6.72
C ARG A 32 8.03 -3.46 6.33
N LEU A 33 8.53 -3.55 5.10
CA LEU A 33 9.62 -2.73 4.60
C LEU A 33 9.15 -1.42 3.95
N THR A 34 7.86 -1.30 3.63
CA THR A 34 7.28 -0.05 3.15
C THR A 34 7.30 1.02 4.23
N ARG A 35 7.95 2.15 3.93
CA ARG A 35 7.99 3.35 4.77
C ARG A 35 7.49 4.54 3.98
N TYR A 36 6.98 5.55 4.68
CA TYR A 36 6.54 6.80 4.07
C TYR A 36 7.37 7.94 4.60
N ARG A 37 7.72 8.86 3.72
CA ARG A 37 8.42 10.09 4.06
C ARG A 37 7.70 11.26 3.42
N LEU A 38 7.34 12.22 4.25
CA LEU A 38 6.83 13.51 3.77
C LEU A 38 8.02 14.48 3.66
N SER A 39 8.29 14.94 2.45
CA SER A 39 9.24 16.01 2.17
C SER A 39 8.48 17.33 1.98
N ARG A 40 9.21 18.45 1.81
CA ARG A 40 8.59 19.78 1.60
C ARG A 40 7.77 19.88 0.31
N HIS A 41 8.12 19.11 -0.73
CA HIS A 41 7.51 19.22 -2.06
C HIS A 41 6.94 17.91 -2.60
N GLU A 42 7.24 16.79 -1.94
CA GLU A 42 6.89 15.46 -2.40
C GLU A 42 6.60 14.54 -1.22
N PHE A 43 5.68 13.61 -1.45
CA PHE A 43 5.40 12.48 -0.60
C PHE A 43 6.05 11.24 -1.21
N GLU A 44 7.01 10.67 -0.51
CA GLU A 44 7.81 9.54 -0.97
C GLU A 44 7.35 8.25 -0.28
N ILE A 45 7.19 7.20 -1.10
CA ILE A 45 6.96 5.84 -0.65
C ILE A 45 8.26 5.09 -0.87
N LEU A 46 8.85 4.66 0.24
CA LEU A 46 10.13 3.95 0.26
C LEU A 46 9.88 2.47 0.51
N PHE A 47 10.66 1.65 -0.17
CA PHE A 47 10.75 0.23 0.07
C PHE A 47 12.20 -0.14 0.36
N CYS A 48 12.47 -0.69 1.54
CA CYS A 48 13.83 -1.04 1.95
C CYS A 48 14.84 0.14 1.83
N GLY A 49 14.37 1.38 2.01
CA GLY A 49 15.20 2.59 1.88
C GLY A 49 15.33 3.14 0.45
N VAL A 50 14.84 2.42 -0.57
CA VAL A 50 14.80 2.89 -1.96
C VAL A 50 13.46 3.57 -2.23
N VAL A 51 13.46 4.72 -2.91
CA VAL A 51 12.23 5.43 -3.29
C VAL A 51 11.59 4.72 -4.48
N LEU A 52 10.48 4.01 -4.25
CA LEU A 52 9.72 3.36 -5.33
C LEU A 52 8.74 4.31 -6.01
N ARG A 53 8.17 5.25 -5.24
CA ARG A 53 7.12 6.13 -5.74
C ARG A 53 7.24 7.50 -5.09
N ARG A 54 7.09 8.53 -5.91
CA ARG A 54 7.02 9.93 -5.48
C ARG A 54 5.70 10.52 -5.93
N VAL A 55 5.03 11.22 -5.03
CA VAL A 55 3.80 11.96 -5.31
C VAL A 55 4.06 13.41 -4.96
N TYR A 56 4.17 14.27 -5.97
CA TYR A 56 4.40 15.70 -5.72
C TYR A 56 3.18 16.33 -5.06
N LEU A 57 3.40 17.14 -4.03
CA LEU A 57 2.33 17.83 -3.30
C LEU A 57 1.47 18.70 -4.23
N LYS A 58 2.09 19.36 -5.22
CA LYS A 58 1.37 20.17 -6.23
C LYS A 58 0.33 19.40 -7.04
N ASP A 59 0.54 18.09 -7.20
CA ASP A 59 -0.31 17.20 -7.98
C ASP A 59 -1.41 16.57 -7.12
N ILE A 60 -1.34 16.72 -5.78
CA ILE A 60 -2.40 16.27 -4.87
C ILE A 60 -3.55 17.27 -4.93
N ASP A 61 -4.73 16.73 -5.19
CA ASP A 61 -5.99 17.45 -5.29
C ASP A 61 -6.77 17.39 -3.99
N GLU A 62 -6.87 16.22 -3.36
CA GLU A 62 -7.62 16.00 -2.11
C GLU A 62 -6.93 14.94 -1.26
N VAL A 63 -7.13 15.02 0.06
CA VAL A 63 -6.64 14.03 1.04
C VAL A 63 -7.78 13.67 1.97
N PHE A 64 -8.10 12.39 2.09
CA PHE A 64 -9.17 11.90 2.96
C PHE A 64 -8.83 10.56 3.58
N LEU A 65 -9.44 10.27 4.73
CA LEU A 65 -9.33 8.97 5.40
C LEU A 65 -10.25 7.94 4.75
N GLY A 66 -9.83 6.67 4.79
CA GLY A 66 -10.51 5.54 4.17
C GLY A 66 -9.85 5.07 2.88
N GLY A 67 -10.39 3.98 2.33
CA GLY A 67 -10.00 3.46 1.02
C GLY A 67 -11.03 3.85 -0.04
N ARG A 68 -10.56 4.21 -1.24
CA ARG A 68 -11.41 4.43 -2.41
C ARG A 68 -10.90 3.55 -3.55
N PHE A 69 -11.78 2.94 -4.32
CA PHE A 69 -11.39 2.19 -5.52
C PHE A 69 -11.85 2.93 -6.79
N PRO A 70 -11.08 2.89 -7.89
CA PRO A 70 -9.74 2.29 -8.02
C PRO A 70 -8.65 3.18 -7.41
N THR A 71 -7.66 2.55 -6.77
CA THR A 71 -6.52 3.22 -6.11
C THR A 71 -5.25 2.40 -6.24
N GLU A 72 -4.14 3.11 -6.27
CA GLU A 72 -2.80 2.57 -6.14
C GLU A 72 -2.56 2.28 -4.64
N PHE A 73 -2.59 1.01 -4.26
CA PHE A 73 -2.55 0.62 -2.86
C PHE A 73 -1.11 0.32 -2.41
N TRP A 74 -0.65 1.08 -1.42
CA TRP A 74 0.65 0.91 -0.79
C TRP A 74 0.44 0.61 0.69
N PRO A 75 0.44 -0.67 1.08
CA PRO A 75 0.33 -1.05 2.48
C PRO A 75 1.69 -0.94 3.20
N SER A 76 1.67 -0.49 4.45
CA SER A 76 2.78 -0.66 5.39
C SER A 76 2.40 -1.58 6.54
N ARG A 77 3.35 -1.87 7.44
CA ARG A 77 3.17 -2.64 8.68
C ARG A 77 1.95 -2.24 9.52
N TRP A 78 1.43 -1.04 9.31
CA TRP A 78 0.27 -0.49 10.03
C TRP A 78 -1.07 -0.76 9.35
N LEU A 79 -1.11 -1.53 8.26
CA LEU A 79 -2.31 -1.85 7.47
C LEU A 79 -3.52 -2.27 8.32
N PHE A 80 -3.30 -3.04 9.39
CA PHE A 80 -4.37 -3.56 10.26
C PHE A 80 -4.52 -2.78 11.58
N ARG A 81 -3.65 -1.80 11.84
CA ARG A 81 -3.57 -1.06 13.11
C ARG A 81 -3.91 0.42 12.97
N SER A 82 -3.87 0.96 11.76
CA SER A 82 -4.09 2.36 11.47
C SER A 82 -5.10 2.52 10.35
N ALA A 83 -5.75 3.69 10.32
CA ALA A 83 -6.66 4.03 9.25
C ALA A 83 -5.92 4.15 7.90
N ARG A 84 -6.66 3.94 6.82
CA ARG A 84 -6.15 4.15 5.46
C ARG A 84 -6.21 5.64 5.16
N LEU A 85 -5.20 6.17 4.49
CA LEU A 85 -5.17 7.54 3.99
C LEU A 85 -5.13 7.48 2.47
N THR A 86 -6.08 8.14 1.81
CA THR A 86 -6.12 8.20 0.35
C THR A 86 -5.82 9.61 -0.13
N LEU A 87 -4.85 9.71 -1.04
CA LEU A 87 -4.46 10.90 -1.77
C LEU A 87 -5.10 10.85 -3.15
N ARG A 88 -5.86 11.87 -3.53
CA ARG A 88 -6.36 12.04 -4.89
C ARG A 88 -5.39 12.94 -5.64
N LYS A 89 -4.93 12.50 -6.81
CA LYS A 89 -4.10 13.25 -7.75
C LYS A 89 -4.97 13.97 -8.77
N LYS A 90 -4.51 15.14 -9.21
CA LYS A 90 -5.16 15.94 -10.27
C LYS A 90 -5.13 15.24 -11.64
N ARG A 91 -4.07 14.48 -11.92
CA ARG A 91 -3.79 13.86 -13.23
C ARG A 91 -3.24 12.43 -13.07
N GLY A 92 -3.39 11.62 -14.13
CA GLY A 92 -2.92 10.23 -14.21
C GLY A 92 -4.05 9.21 -14.38
N LEU A 93 -3.69 8.00 -14.81
CA LEU A 93 -4.62 6.88 -15.05
C LEU A 93 -5.28 6.42 -13.75
N ILE A 94 -4.47 6.16 -12.72
CA ILE A 94 -4.92 5.88 -11.36
C ILE A 94 -4.76 7.16 -10.56
N ARG A 95 -5.89 7.81 -10.25
CA ARG A 95 -5.90 9.10 -9.55
C ARG A 95 -5.79 8.95 -8.03
N HIS A 96 -6.21 7.84 -7.45
CA HIS A 96 -6.13 7.62 -6.01
C HIS A 96 -4.87 6.86 -5.64
N VAL A 97 -4.22 7.27 -4.56
CA VAL A 97 -3.09 6.57 -3.94
C VAL A 97 -3.45 6.35 -2.48
N THR A 98 -3.63 5.10 -2.08
CA THR A 98 -4.02 4.75 -0.71
C THR A 98 -2.82 4.20 0.03
N VAL A 99 -2.47 4.84 1.14
CA VAL A 99 -1.36 4.49 2.02
C VAL A 99 -1.85 4.16 3.42
N THR A 100 -1.10 3.34 4.17
CA THR A 100 -1.42 3.00 5.56
C THR A 100 -0.30 3.44 6.51
N PRO A 101 -0.22 4.73 6.88
CA PRO A 101 0.82 5.25 7.76
C PRO A 101 0.60 4.82 9.22
N HIS A 102 1.57 5.08 10.09
CA HIS A 102 1.43 4.82 11.53
C HIS A 102 0.25 5.60 12.14
N ASP A 103 0.19 6.90 11.84
CA ASP A 103 -0.89 7.79 12.25
C ASP A 103 -1.43 8.48 10.99
N ALA A 104 -2.60 8.03 10.54
CA ALA A 104 -3.22 8.53 9.32
C ALA A 104 -3.82 9.92 9.49
N GLU A 105 -4.28 10.25 10.69
CA GLU A 105 -4.92 11.53 10.96
C GLU A 105 -3.86 12.63 11.09
N GLN A 106 -2.78 12.36 11.84
CA GLN A 106 -1.65 13.27 11.90
C GLN A 106 -1.02 13.49 10.52
N LEU A 107 -0.86 12.42 9.72
CA LEU A 107 -0.33 12.56 8.36
C LEU A 107 -1.27 13.36 7.46
N ARG A 108 -2.60 13.17 7.57
CA ARG A 108 -3.60 13.97 6.87
C ARG A 108 -3.46 15.45 7.21
N ILE A 109 -3.39 15.77 8.49
CA ILE A 109 -3.25 17.15 8.98
C ILE A 109 -1.96 17.78 8.42
N ASN A 110 -0.84 17.07 8.51
CA ASN A 110 0.45 17.52 7.97
C ASN A 110 0.39 17.77 6.46
N LEU A 111 -0.31 16.90 5.71
CA LEU A 111 -0.52 17.08 4.28
C LEU A 111 -1.43 18.29 3.99
N CYS A 112 -2.51 18.49 4.75
CA CYS A 112 -3.37 19.66 4.60
C CYS A 112 -2.58 20.96 4.81
N TYR A 113 -1.75 21.01 5.86
CA TYR A 113 -0.85 22.15 6.09
C TYR A 113 0.16 22.34 4.96
N ALA A 114 0.80 21.26 4.49
CA ALA A 114 1.74 21.32 3.37
C ALA A 114 1.10 21.77 2.04
N LEU A 115 -0.20 21.50 1.87
CA LEU A 115 -1.00 21.95 0.74
C LEU A 115 -1.57 23.37 0.92
N GLY A 116 -1.35 24.01 2.07
CA GLY A 116 -1.89 25.34 2.39
C GLY A 116 -3.40 25.34 2.63
N ARG A 117 -3.99 24.22 3.07
CA ARG A 117 -5.43 24.06 3.29
C ARG A 117 -5.76 23.88 4.77
N LYS A 118 -6.97 24.29 5.18
CA LYS A 118 -7.47 23.98 6.53
C LYS A 118 -7.76 22.47 6.64
N PRO A 119 -7.37 21.83 7.76
CA PRO A 119 -7.57 20.39 7.99
C PRO A 119 -9.04 20.01 8.18
#